data_AF-A0A5J4QEB5-F1
#
_entry.id   AF-A0A5J4QEB5-F1
#
_cell.length_a   1.000
_cell.length_b   1.000
_cell.length_c   1.000
_cell.angle_alpha   90.00
_cell.angle_beta   90.00
_cell.angle_gamma   90.00
#
_symmetry.space_group_name_H-M   'P 1'
#
loop_
_entity.id
_entity.type
_entity.pdbx_description
1 polymer ?
#
loop_
_entity_poly.entity_id
_entity_poly.type
_entity_poly.pdbx_seq_one_letter_code
_entity_poly.pdbx_strand_id
1 'polypeptide(L)'
;MKESVQRLFDDQLATWETARNHYDALAQVKEKALDVNGYTYKVQFNPARIVSSAAKVDDTSIRKRKCFLCPDNLLLEQKRIVFNGHYSI
;
A
#
# COMPACT_ATOMS: atom_id res chain seq x y z
N MET A 1 -13.61 -17.64 2.04
CA MET A 1 -12.40 -16.80 2.25
C MET A 1 -12.04 -16.00 1.01
N LYS A 2 -11.75 -16.62 -0.15
CA LYS A 2 -11.44 -15.90 -1.41
C LYS A 2 -12.44 -14.80 -1.76
N GLU A 3 -13.74 -15.11 -1.71
CA GLU A 3 -14.82 -14.14 -1.96
C GLU A 3 -14.89 -13.01 -0.92
N SER A 4 -14.55 -13.29 0.33
CA SER A 4 -14.51 -12.29 1.41
C SER A 4 -13.36 -11.31 1.20
N VAL A 5 -12.20 -11.82 0.76
CA VAL A 5 -11.03 -11.00 0.41
C VAL A 5 -11.30 -10.15 -0.82
N GLN A 6 -11.93 -10.72 -1.86
CA GLN A 6 -12.29 -9.95 -3.05
C GLN A 6 -13.27 -8.83 -2.71
N ARG A 7 -14.33 -9.13 -1.93
CA ARG A 7 -15.27 -8.09 -1.48
C ARG A 7 -14.58 -7.01 -0.64
N LEU A 8 -13.70 -7.39 0.29
CA LEU A 8 -12.92 -6.42 1.05
C LEU A 8 -12.09 -5.53 0.12
N PHE A 9 -11.41 -6.11 -0.86
CA PHE A 9 -10.61 -5.37 -1.83
C PHE A 9 -11.45 -4.39 -2.64
N ASP A 10 -12.57 -4.85 -3.21
CA ASP A 10 -13.48 -4.01 -3.99
C ASP A 10 -14.07 -2.88 -3.14
N ASP A 11 -14.45 -3.18 -1.89
CA ASP A 11 -14.96 -2.18 -0.94
C ASP A 11 -13.90 -1.14 -0.56
N GLN A 12 -12.67 -1.57 -0.32
CA GLN A 12 -11.54 -0.68 -0.02
C GLN A 12 -11.30 0.25 -1.21
N LEU A 13 -11.26 -0.27 -2.43
CA LEU A 13 -11.17 0.57 -3.62
C LEU A 13 -12.45 1.39 -3.83
N ALA A 14 -13.64 0.97 -3.41
CA ALA A 14 -14.84 1.80 -3.57
C ALA A 14 -14.92 2.95 -2.55
N THR A 15 -14.35 2.79 -1.35
CA THR A 15 -14.59 3.72 -0.23
C THR A 15 -13.35 4.43 0.29
N TRP A 16 -12.16 3.86 0.12
CA TRP A 16 -10.90 4.46 0.57
C TRP A 16 -10.19 5.17 -0.59
N GLU A 17 -10.39 6.48 -0.67
CA GLU A 17 -9.87 7.30 -1.78
C GLU A 17 -8.34 7.22 -1.92
N THR A 18 -7.61 7.28 -0.80
CA THR A 18 -6.16 7.15 -0.82
C THR A 18 -5.72 5.81 -1.42
N ALA A 19 -6.43 4.71 -1.12
CA ALA A 19 -6.13 3.43 -1.74
C ALA A 19 -6.39 3.47 -3.24
N ARG A 20 -7.54 3.94 -3.70
CA ARG A 20 -7.82 4.11 -5.15
C ARG A 20 -6.71 4.87 -5.86
N ASN A 21 -6.41 6.07 -5.37
CA ASN A 21 -5.45 6.95 -6.02
C ASN A 21 -4.06 6.28 -6.13
N HIS A 22 -3.66 5.51 -5.12
CA HIS A 22 -2.41 4.74 -5.16
C HIS A 22 -2.45 3.59 -6.17
N TYR A 23 -3.59 2.89 -6.30
CA TYR A 23 -3.76 1.84 -7.30
C TYR A 23 -3.81 2.41 -8.72
N ASP A 24 -4.55 3.49 -8.95
CA ASP A 24 -4.65 4.17 -10.24
C ASP A 24 -3.28 4.69 -10.71
N ALA A 25 -2.46 5.19 -9.79
CA ALA A 25 -1.10 5.64 -10.08
C ALA A 25 -0.17 4.52 -10.59
N LEU A 26 -0.50 3.24 -10.36
CA LEU A 26 0.28 2.12 -10.91
C LEU A 26 0.24 2.08 -12.44
N ALA A 27 -0.80 2.64 -13.07
CA ALA A 27 -0.87 2.77 -14.53
C ALA A 27 0.27 3.65 -15.11
N GLN A 28 0.91 4.48 -14.29
CA GLN A 28 2.04 5.34 -14.68
C GLN A 28 3.41 4.67 -14.48
N VAL A 29 3.44 3.44 -13.95
CA VAL A 29 4.70 2.70 -13.72
C VAL A 29 5.29 2.30 -15.06
N LYS A 30 6.56 2.64 -15.25
CA LYS A 30 7.35 2.19 -16.41
C LYS A 30 8.24 1.05 -15.96
N GLU A 31 8.25 -0.04 -16.71
CA GLU A 31 9.02 -1.23 -16.38
C GLU A 31 10.03 -1.54 -17.49
N LYS A 32 11.19 -2.07 -17.10
CA LYS A 32 12.19 -2.58 -18.04
C LYS A 32 12.78 -3.87 -17.50
N ALA A 33 12.76 -4.91 -18.34
CA ALA A 33 13.53 -6.12 -18.08
C ALA A 33 14.98 -5.93 -18.55
N LEU A 34 15.94 -6.39 -17.76
CA LEU A 34 17.37 -6.32 -18.04
C LEU A 34 18.01 -7.66 -17.73
N ASP A 35 18.80 -8.20 -18.64
CA ASP A 35 19.63 -9.37 -18.34
C ASP A 35 21.04 -8.92 -17.96
N VAL A 36 21.46 -9.28 -16.74
CA VAL A 36 22.78 -8.94 -16.20
C VAL A 36 23.42 -10.22 -15.68
N ASN A 37 24.54 -10.63 -16.29
CA ASN A 37 25.28 -11.85 -15.94
C ASN A 37 24.40 -13.12 -15.90
N GLY A 38 23.44 -13.23 -16.82
CA GLY A 38 22.52 -14.36 -16.91
C GLY A 38 21.32 -14.30 -15.96
N TYR A 39 21.13 -13.20 -15.22
CA TYR A 39 19.96 -12.98 -14.37
C TYR A 39 19.05 -11.90 -14.94
N THR A 40 17.75 -12.17 -15.01
CA THR A 40 16.75 -11.20 -15.44
C THR A 40 16.28 -10.33 -14.26
N TYR A 41 16.51 -9.03 -14.37
CA TYR A 41 16.06 -8.01 -13.44
C TYR A 41 14.86 -7.27 -14.01
N LYS A 42 13.86 -7.00 -13.16
CA LYS A 42 12.75 -6.10 -13.47
C LYS A 42 12.97 -4.76 -12.78
N VAL A 43 13.33 -3.74 -13.55
CA VAL A 43 13.48 -2.37 -13.05
C VAL A 43 12.16 -1.63 -13.23
N GLN A 44 11.71 -0.94 -12.19
CA GLN A 44 10.48 -0.15 -12.20
C GLN A 44 10.78 1.32 -11.89
N PHE A 45 10.27 2.22 -12.73
CA PHE A 45 10.13 3.63 -12.41
C PHE A 45 8.67 3.89 -12.02
N ASN A 46 8.43 4.13 -10.73
CA ASN A 46 7.12 4.49 -10.19
C ASN A 46 7.14 5.97 -9.75
N PRO A 47 6.62 6.91 -10.56
CA PRO A 47 6.65 8.34 -10.26
C PRO A 47 5.99 8.69 -8.91
N ALA A 48 4.89 8.02 -8.57
CA ALA A 48 4.13 8.31 -7.35
C ALA A 48 4.88 7.95 -6.06
N ARG A 49 5.91 7.08 -6.12
CA ARG A 49 6.71 6.73 -4.94
C ARG A 49 7.50 7.91 -4.35
N ILE A 50 7.64 9.04 -5.05
CA ILE A 50 8.30 10.21 -4.49
C ILE A 50 7.66 10.68 -3.18
N VAL A 51 6.34 10.52 -3.03
CA VAL A 51 5.61 10.87 -1.80
C VAL A 51 6.13 10.06 -0.61
N SER A 52 6.36 8.77 -0.79
CA SER A 52 6.93 7.90 0.24
C SER A 52 8.41 8.19 0.46
N SER A 53 9.19 8.35 -0.62
CA SER A 53 10.64 8.55 -0.54
C SER A 53 11.03 9.90 0.07
N ALA A 54 10.19 10.93 -0.11
CA ALA A 54 10.39 12.27 0.44
C ALA A 54 9.64 12.49 1.76
N ALA A 55 9.06 11.45 2.36
CA ALA A 55 8.35 11.57 3.62
C ALA A 55 9.28 12.11 4.72
N LYS A 56 8.81 13.06 5.55
CA LYS A 56 9.62 13.71 6.58
C LYS A 56 10.12 12.74 7.64
N VAL A 57 11.43 12.53 7.72
CA VAL A 57 12.08 11.60 8.67
C VAL A 57 12.77 12.30 9.85
N ASP A 58 12.50 13.59 10.07
CA ASP A 58 13.00 14.27 11.26
C ASP A 58 12.36 13.70 12.54
N ASP A 59 13.08 13.79 13.67
CA ASP A 59 12.68 13.21 14.96
C ASP A 59 11.28 13.68 15.40
N THR A 60 10.95 14.95 15.18
CA THR A 60 9.65 15.51 15.55
C THR A 60 8.54 14.90 14.70
N SER A 61 8.73 14.80 13.38
CA SER A 61 7.76 14.16 12.48
C SER A 61 7.57 12.69 12.83
N ILE A 62 8.65 11.94 13.09
CA ILE A 62 8.57 10.50 13.43
C ILE A 62 7.80 10.27 14.73
N ARG A 63 8.08 11.02 15.80
CA ARG A 63 7.38 10.87 17.09
C ARG A 63 5.89 11.16 17.00
N LYS A 64 5.47 12.02 16.06
CA LYS A 64 4.05 12.35 15.84
C LYS A 64 3.32 11.32 14.98
N ARG A 65 4.02 10.42 14.29
CA ARG A 65 3.37 9.40 13.45
C ARG A 65 2.67 8.38 14.32
N LYS A 66 1.35 8.34 14.20
CA LYS A 66 0.55 7.26 14.78
C LYS A 66 0.94 5.93 14.16
N CYS A 67 0.95 4.88 14.97
CA CYS A 67 1.21 3.52 14.49
C CYS A 67 0.06 3.06 13.59
N PHE A 68 0.31 2.95 12.29
CA PHE A 68 -0.66 2.52 11.27
C PHE A 68 -1.01 1.03 11.33
N LEU A 69 -0.51 0.30 12.33
CA LEU A 69 -0.88 -1.09 12.62
C LEU A 69 -1.75 -1.20 13.88
N CYS A 70 -1.83 -0.15 14.70
CA CYS A 70 -2.65 -0.15 15.90
C CYS A 70 -4.12 0.05 15.54
N PRO A 71 -5.07 -0.77 16.06
CA PRO A 71 -6.48 -0.68 15.73
C PRO A 71 -7.09 0.73 15.92
N ASP A 72 -6.70 1.44 16.98
CA ASP A 72 -7.20 2.77 17.33
C ASP A 72 -6.68 3.89 16.41
N ASN A 73 -5.64 3.58 15.62
CA ASN A 73 -4.97 4.52 14.74
C ASN A 73 -5.15 4.19 13.26
N LEU A 74 -5.92 3.15 12.93
CA LEU A 74 -6.25 2.87 11.55
C LEU A 74 -7.19 3.95 11.01
N LEU A 75 -7.08 4.18 9.71
CA LEU A 75 -8.02 5.05 9.01
C LEU A 75 -9.42 4.43 9.06
N LEU A 76 -10.44 5.27 9.24
CA LEU A 76 -11.82 4.81 9.34
C LEU A 76 -12.29 4.12 8.06
N GLU A 77 -11.75 4.55 6.93
CA GLU A 77 -11.99 4.00 5.61
C GLU A 77 -11.34 2.62 5.43
N GLN A 78 -10.30 2.29 6.21
CA GLN A 78 -9.58 1.02 6.13
C GLN A 78 -10.37 -0.09 6.83
N LYS A 79 -11.26 -0.72 6.05
CA LYS A 79 -12.05 -1.89 6.45
C LYS A 79 -11.16 -3.11 6.75
N ARG A 80 -11.70 -4.07 7.50
CA ARG A 80 -10.98 -5.25 7.96
C ARG A 80 -11.89 -6.47 8.09
N ILE A 81 -11.34 -7.66 7.89
CA ILE A 81 -11.97 -8.95 8.18
C ILE A 81 -11.07 -9.79 9.09
N VAL A 82 -11.67 -10.64 9.92
CA VAL A 82 -10.92 -11.57 10.80
C VAL A 82 -10.30 -12.66 9.94
N PHE A 83 -9.00 -12.88 10.13
CA PHE A 83 -8.23 -13.92 9.48
C PHE A 83 -7.59 -14.83 10.54
N ASN A 84 -7.78 -16.15 10.38
CA ASN A 84 -7.24 -17.17 11.28
C ASN A 84 -7.59 -17.01 12.78
N GLY A 85 -8.60 -16.22 13.14
CA GLY A 85 -9.08 -16.03 14.51
C GLY A 85 -8.24 -15.10 15.39
N HIS A 86 -7.09 -14.62 14.92
CA HIS A 86 -6.20 -13.72 15.67
C HIS A 86 -5.55 -12.62 14.80
N TYR A 87 -5.65 -12.73 13.48
CA TYR A 87 -5.22 -11.68 12.57
C TYR A 87 -6.42 -10.91 12.03
N SER A 88 -6.14 -9.71 11.54
CA SER A 88 -7.06 -8.91 10.77
C SER A 88 -6.40 -8.53 9.47
N ILE A 89 -7.09 -8.76 8.36
CA ILE A 89 -6.66 -8.34 7.02
C ILE A 89 -7.65 -7.37 6.41
#